data_AF-A0A6B3GRM9-F1
#
_entry.id   AF-A0A6B3GRM9-F1
#
_cell.length_a   1.000
_cell.length_b   1.000
_cell.length_c   1.000
_cell.angle_alpha   90.00
_cell.angle_beta   90.00
_cell.angle_gamma   90.00
#
_symmetry.space_group_name_H-M   'P 1'
#
loop_
_entity.id
_entity.type
_entity.pdbx_description
1 polymer ?
#
loop_
_entity_poly.entity_id
_entity_poly.type
_entity_poly.pdbx_seq_one_letter_code
_entity_poly.pdbx_strand_id
1 'polypeptide(L)' 'RSDVCAVPAAGIVAEAMVALVLADAVAEKFGGDSVAETRRNVQSYLDHLQIR' A
#
# COMPACT_ATOMS: atom_id res chain seq x y z
N ARG A 1 -22.60 16.77 -16.30
CA ARG A 1 -22.35 16.85 -14.85
C ARG A 1 -22.49 18.32 -14.47
N SER A 2 -23.17 18.65 -13.37
CA SER A 2 -23.48 20.04 -12.99
C SER A 2 -22.86 20.44 -11.64
N ASP A 3 -21.93 19.61 -11.15
CA ASP A 3 -21.18 19.80 -9.92
C ASP A 3 -20.19 20.96 -10.04
N VAL A 4 -20.15 21.81 -9.00
CA VAL A 4 -19.21 22.94 -8.92
C VAL A 4 -17.80 22.46 -8.57
N CYS A 5 -17.66 21.39 -7.78
CA CYS A 5 -16.37 20.83 -7.40
C CYS A 5 -16.48 19.34 -7.05
N ALA A 6 -15.58 18.52 -7.61
CA ALA A 6 -15.47 17.09 -7.34
C ALA A 6 -14.25 16.71 -6.49
N VAL A 7 -13.46 17.69 -6.02
CA VAL A 7 -12.17 17.45 -5.33
C VAL A 7 -12.30 16.57 -4.08
N PRO A 8 -13.31 16.75 -3.20
CA PRO A 8 -13.44 15.86 -2.04
C PRO A 8 -13.69 14.41 -2.43
N ALA A 9 -14.54 14.17 -3.44
CA ALA A 9 -14.79 12.82 -3.95
C ALA A 9 -13.56 12.24 -4.66
N ALA A 10 -12.81 13.08 -5.39
CA ALA A 10 -11.56 12.67 -6.03
C ALA A 10 -10.48 12.28 -5.02
N GLY A 11 -10.47 12.86 -3.82
CA GLY A 11 -9.58 12.47 -2.73
C GLY A 11 -9.76 11.00 -2.33
N ILE A 12 -11.00 10.55 -2.17
CA ILE A 12 -11.32 9.15 -1.84
C ILE A 12 -10.82 8.20 -2.94
N VAL A 13 -11.01 8.59 -4.21
CA VAL A 13 -10.51 7.81 -5.34
C VAL A 13 -8.99 7.76 -5.33
N ALA A 14 -8.33 8.89 -5.08
CA ALA A 14 -6.87 8.95 -5.00
C ALA A 14 -6.31 8.03 -3.91
N GLU A 15 -6.90 8.04 -2.71
CA GLU A 15 -6.51 7.14 -1.61
C GLU A 15 -6.67 5.67 -2.00
N ALA A 16 -7.80 5.31 -2.63
CA ALA A 16 -8.04 3.95 -3.09
C ALA A 16 -7.02 3.50 -4.15
N MET A 17 -6.71 4.36 -5.12
CA MET A 17 -5.71 4.05 -6.16
C MET A 17 -4.30 3.93 -5.58
N VAL A 18 -3.95 4.77 -4.61
CA VAL A 18 -2.66 4.66 -3.90
C VAL A 18 -2.57 3.36 -3.11
N ALA A 19 -3.66 2.95 -2.43
CA ALA A 19 -3.69 1.70 -1.69
C ALA A 19 -3.44 0.47 -2.59
N LEU A 20 -4.00 0.45 -3.80
CA LEU A 20 -3.76 -0.62 -4.78
C LEU A 20 -2.27 -0.68 -5.19
N VAL A 21 -1.70 0.46 -5.57
CA VAL A 21 -0.29 0.52 -5.99
C VAL A 21 0.66 0.14 -4.85
N LEU A 22 0.37 0.59 -3.62
CA LEU A 22 1.16 0.20 -2.45
C LEU A 22 1.03 -1.29 -2.14
N ALA A 23 -0.17 -1.87 -2.28
CA ALA A 23 -0.37 -3.31 -2.08
C ALA A 23 0.43 -4.13 -3.10
N ASP A 24 0.40 -3.74 -4.39
CA ASP A 24 1.18 -4.39 -5.45
C ASP A 24 2.68 -4.28 -5.17
N ALA A 25 3.18 -3.09 -4.81
CA ALA A 25 4.59 -2.89 -4.49
C ALA A 25 5.04 -3.70 -3.26
N VAL A 26 4.18 -3.83 -2.25
CA VAL A 26 4.44 -4.68 -1.07
C VAL A 26 4.47 -6.16 -1.47
N ALA A 27 3.51 -6.61 -2.28
CA ALA A 27 3.47 -7.98 -2.76
C ALA A 27 4.70 -8.32 -3.63
N GLU A 28 5.12 -7.41 -4.52
CA GLU A 28 6.31 -7.59 -5.35
C GLU A 28 7.60 -7.67 -4.51
N LYS A 29 7.74 -6.78 -3.52
CA LYS A 29 8.95 -6.74 -2.69
C LYS A 29 9.05 -7.89 -1.68
N PHE A 30 7.95 -8.21 -1.02
CA PHE A 30 7.95 -9.11 0.14
C PHE A 30 7.34 -10.48 -0.15
N GLY A 31 6.58 -10.62 -1.23
CA GLY A 31 5.94 -11.88 -1.63
C GLY A 31 5.02 -12.48 -0.56
N GLY A 32 4.83 -13.80 -0.66
CA GLY A 32 4.04 -14.61 0.26
C GLY A 32 2.62 -14.89 -0.24
N ASP A 33 2.13 -16.08 0.05
CA ASP A 33 0.81 -16.56 -0.40
C ASP A 33 -0.27 -16.35 0.68
N SER A 34 0.11 -15.80 1.83
CA SER A 34 -0.79 -15.43 2.91
C SER A 34 -0.35 -14.14 3.61
N VAL A 35 -1.30 -13.39 4.14
CA VAL A 35 -1.03 -12.13 4.88
C VAL A 35 -0.06 -12.35 6.05
N ALA A 36 -0.13 -13.51 6.72
CA ALA A 36 0.77 -13.84 7.81
C ALA A 36 2.21 -14.07 7.34
N GLU A 37 2.41 -14.63 6.14
CA GLU A 37 3.72 -14.80 5.53
C GLU A 37 4.31 -13.46 5.09
N THR A 38 3.57 -12.66 4.32
CA THR A 38 4.00 -11.32 3.89
C THR A 38 4.38 -10.46 5.10
N ARG A 39 3.60 -10.51 6.19
CA ARG A 39 3.92 -9.82 7.45
C ARG A 39 5.27 -10.26 8.04
N ARG A 40 5.55 -11.56 8.10
CA ARG A 40 6.82 -12.08 8.61
C ARG A 40 7.99 -11.61 7.73
N ASN A 41 7.82 -11.60 6.42
CA ASN A 41 8.85 -11.14 5.47
C ASN A 41 9.15 -9.65 5.64
N VAL A 42 8.12 -8.81 5.80
CA VAL A 42 8.26 -7.38 6.11
C VAL A 42 9.00 -7.18 7.43
N GLN A 43 8.63 -7.89 8.50
CA GLN A 43 9.27 -7.74 9.80
C GLN A 43 10.76 -8.12 9.75
N SER A 44 11.07 -9.25 9.12
CA SER A 44 12.47 -9.68 8.91
C SER A 44 13.28 -8.60 8.19
N TYR A 45 12.74 -8.02 7.11
CA TYR A 45 13.39 -6.91 6.41
C TYR A 45 13.68 -5.73 7.34
N LEU A 46 12.69 -5.30 8.14
CA LEU A 46 12.84 -4.19 9.09
C LEU A 46 13.89 -4.48 10.18
N ASP A 47 13.94 -5.71 10.69
CA ASP A 47 14.91 -6.12 11.71
C ASP A 47 16.35 -6.11 11.18
N HIS A 48 16.52 -6.29 9.87
CA HIS A 48 17.81 -6.26 9.18
C HIS A 48 18.22 -4.86 8.66
N LEU A 49 17.36 -3.83 8.79
CA LEU A 49 17.72 -2.47 8.43
C LEU A 49 18.71 -1.89 9.44
N GLN A 50 19.89 -1.48 8.94
CA GLN A 50 20.94 -0.86 9.77
C GLN A 50 20.66 0.62 10.10
N ILE A 51 19.62 1.20 9.52
CA ILE A 51 19.21 2.58 9.78
C ILE A 51 18.08 2.50 10.81
N ARG A 52 18.39 2.90 12.04
CA ARG A 52 17.43 3.00 13.15
C ARG A 52 17.32 4.45 13.61
#